data_AF-A0A2E0G6R6-F1
#
_entry.id   AF-A0A2E0G6R6-F1
#
_cell.length_a   1.000
_cell.length_b   1.000
_cell.length_c   1.000
_cell.angle_alpha   90.00
_cell.angle_beta   90.00
_cell.angle_gamma   90.00
#
_symmetry.space_group_name_H-M   'P 1'
#
loop_
_entity.id
_entity.type
_entity.pdbx_description
1 polymer ?
#
loop_
_entity_poly.entity_id
_entity_poly.type
_entity_poly.pdbx_seq_one_letter_code
_entity_poly.pdbx_strand_id
1 'polypeptide(L)'
;MILIELLKKNNLSYYFIFIIFIIFQSCSSKPINTKPANIQSEKNSIELLRIDRKSKKISDDEYYLFLTYSVFSPESLPVNYKGTIGPKDGTPVIIEVQRAFHNINPENQRIIRQWIRPLPKKPTKRQP
;
A
#
# COMPACT_ATOMS: atom_id res chain seq x y z
N MET A 1 66.68 25.75 -8.87
CA MET A 1 66.34 24.79 -7.78
C MET A 1 65.14 25.21 -6.93
N ILE A 2 64.61 26.44 -7.03
CA ILE A 2 63.55 26.96 -6.13
C ILE A 2 62.11 26.64 -6.61
N LEU A 3 61.89 26.50 -7.92
CA LEU A 3 60.53 26.28 -8.47
C LEU A 3 59.98 24.86 -8.19
N ILE A 4 60.86 23.85 -8.19
CA ILE A 4 60.49 22.45 -7.92
C ILE A 4 60.17 22.24 -6.43
N GLU A 5 60.88 22.93 -5.53
CA GLU A 5 60.60 22.89 -4.09
C GLU A 5 59.27 23.60 -3.72
N LEU A 6 58.91 24.68 -4.43
CA LEU A 6 57.63 25.36 -4.26
C LEU A 6 56.43 24.50 -4.73
N LEU A 7 56.56 23.79 -5.85
CA LEU A 7 55.55 22.84 -6.34
C LEU A 7 55.34 21.66 -5.37
N LYS A 8 56.41 21.20 -4.71
CA LYS A 8 56.34 20.11 -3.72
C LYS A 8 55.58 20.51 -2.45
N LYS A 9 55.61 21.80 -2.08
CA LYS A 9 54.90 22.35 -0.90
C LYS A 9 53.38 22.48 -1.13
N ASN A 10 52.95 22.77 -2.35
CA ASN A 10 51.52 22.86 -2.72
C ASN A 10 50.86 21.48 -2.89
N ASN A 11 51.61 20.47 -3.35
CA ASN A 11 51.06 19.12 -3.48
C ASN A 11 50.71 18.50 -2.11
N LEU A 12 51.51 18.77 -1.07
CA LEU A 12 51.22 18.29 0.29
C LEU A 12 49.87 18.84 0.80
N SER A 13 49.56 20.10 0.47
CA SER A 13 48.28 20.74 0.82
C SER A 13 47.11 20.10 0.07
N TYR A 14 47.26 19.83 -1.23
CA TYR A 14 46.22 19.13 -2.01
C TYR A 14 45.96 17.71 -1.51
N TYR A 15 47.00 16.95 -1.16
CA TYR A 15 46.84 15.63 -0.55
C TYR A 15 46.11 15.71 0.80
N PHE A 16 46.43 16.71 1.62
CA PHE A 16 45.71 16.95 2.89
C PHE A 16 44.22 17.27 2.67
N ILE A 17 43.91 18.13 1.71
CA ILE A 17 42.52 18.48 1.35
C ILE A 17 41.78 17.22 0.85
N PHE A 18 42.42 16.41 0.03
CA PHE A 18 41.83 15.18 -0.52
C PHE A 18 41.56 14.14 0.58
N ILE A 19 42.49 13.97 1.53
CA ILE A 19 42.33 13.08 2.68
C ILE A 19 41.18 13.56 3.58
N ILE A 20 41.08 14.86 3.85
CA ILE A 20 39.97 15.44 4.63
C ILE A 20 38.63 15.19 3.92
N PHE A 21 38.57 15.35 2.58
CA PHE A 21 37.37 15.11 1.80
C PHE A 21 36.89 13.65 1.85
N ILE A 22 37.82 12.68 1.82
CA ILE A 22 37.52 11.25 1.97
C ILE A 22 36.97 10.93 3.38
N ILE A 23 37.56 11.52 4.43
CA ILE A 23 37.11 11.31 5.81
C ILE A 23 35.70 11.89 6.03
N PHE A 24 35.40 13.07 5.47
CA PHE A 24 34.06 13.67 5.55
C PHE A 24 32.99 12.84 4.82
N GLN A 25 33.30 12.21 3.68
CA GLN A 25 32.37 11.32 2.98
C GLN A 25 32.06 10.04 3.78
N SER A 26 33.02 9.52 4.55
CA SER A 26 32.86 8.30 5.35
C SER A 26 31.99 8.49 6.60
N CYS A 27 31.81 9.72 7.09
CA CYS A 27 30.93 10.02 8.23
C CYS A 27 29.47 10.31 7.84
N SER A 28 29.13 10.41 6.56
CA SER A 28 27.74 10.68 6.10
C SER A 28 26.97 9.41 5.72
N SER A 29 27.66 8.29 5.51
CA SER A 29 27.00 7.00 5.30
C SER A 29 26.53 6.44 6.63
N LYS A 30 25.31 6.83 7.04
CA LYS A 30 24.52 5.99 7.95
C LYS A 30 24.50 4.58 7.34
N PRO A 31 24.73 3.51 8.12
CA PRO A 31 24.49 2.17 7.60
C PRO A 31 23.04 2.17 7.11
N ILE A 32 22.85 1.99 5.80
CA ILE A 32 21.57 1.50 5.31
C ILE A 32 21.45 0.14 5.97
N ASN A 33 20.77 0.14 7.11
CA ASN A 33 20.19 -1.05 7.69
C ASN A 33 19.25 -1.57 6.61
N THR A 34 19.76 -2.40 5.72
CA THR A 34 18.98 -3.38 4.98
C THR A 34 18.51 -4.47 5.96
N LYS A 35 17.83 -4.06 7.05
CA LYS A 35 16.60 -4.77 7.34
C LYS A 35 15.78 -4.58 6.08
N PRO A 36 15.19 -5.63 5.47
CA PRO A 36 14.18 -5.40 4.45
C PRO A 36 13.24 -4.42 5.11
N ALA A 37 13.25 -3.18 4.60
CA ALA A 37 12.39 -2.18 5.17
C ALA A 37 11.03 -2.84 5.09
N ASN A 38 10.40 -3.01 6.24
CA ASN A 38 9.02 -3.37 6.32
C ASN A 38 8.27 -2.16 5.74
N ILE A 39 8.39 -1.95 4.42
CA ILE A 39 7.65 -0.98 3.60
C ILE A 39 6.30 -1.62 3.26
N GLN A 40 5.84 -2.59 4.04
CA GLN A 40 4.46 -2.54 4.51
C GLN A 40 4.45 -1.51 5.65
N SER A 41 4.53 -0.21 5.31
CA SER A 41 3.59 0.70 5.94
C SER A 41 2.24 0.00 5.76
N GLU A 42 1.68 -0.57 6.83
CA GLU A 42 0.46 -1.40 6.80
C GLU A 42 -0.57 -0.76 5.87
N LYS A 43 -0.61 -1.20 4.61
CA LYS A 43 -1.60 -0.69 3.68
C LYS A 43 -2.89 -1.34 4.13
N ASN A 44 -3.78 -0.56 4.72
CA ASN A 44 -5.10 -1.06 5.06
C ASN A 44 -5.84 -1.35 3.75
N SER A 45 -6.09 -2.63 3.47
CA SER A 45 -6.70 -3.06 2.21
C SER A 45 -8.07 -2.41 1.98
N ILE A 46 -8.84 -2.23 3.05
CA ILE A 46 -10.20 -1.67 2.99
C ILE A 46 -10.15 -0.18 2.66
N GLU A 47 -9.25 0.56 3.29
CA GLU A 47 -9.07 1.99 3.02
C GLU A 47 -8.62 2.22 1.58
N LEU A 48 -7.66 1.44 1.10
CA LEU A 48 -7.20 1.54 -0.29
C LEU A 48 -8.32 1.25 -1.29
N LEU A 49 -9.11 0.20 -1.05
CA LEU A 49 -10.28 -0.13 -1.88
C LEU A 49 -11.30 1.01 -1.88
N ARG A 50 -11.57 1.65 -0.73
CA ARG A 50 -12.50 2.79 -0.63
C ARG A 50 -12.01 4.00 -1.42
N ILE A 51 -10.72 4.30 -1.33
CA ILE A 51 -10.10 5.41 -2.09
C ILE A 51 -10.21 5.13 -3.59
N ASP A 52 -9.83 3.93 -4.04
CA ASP A 52 -9.83 3.56 -5.46
C ASP A 52 -11.25 3.47 -6.05
N ARG A 53 -12.23 3.05 -5.25
CA ARG A 53 -13.65 3.14 -5.63
C ARG A 53 -14.09 4.60 -5.78
N LYS A 54 -13.76 5.47 -4.81
CA LYS A 54 -14.12 6.89 -4.84
C LYS A 54 -13.50 7.63 -6.04
N SER A 55 -12.29 7.25 -6.43
CA SER A 55 -11.61 7.77 -7.62
C SER A 55 -12.05 7.10 -8.92
N LYS A 56 -13.00 6.14 -8.87
CA LYS A 56 -13.51 5.34 -10.01
C LYS A 56 -12.43 4.54 -10.73
N LYS A 57 -11.34 4.20 -10.03
CA LYS A 57 -10.27 3.34 -10.56
C LYS A 57 -10.69 1.87 -10.63
N ILE A 58 -11.62 1.46 -9.77
CA ILE A 58 -12.28 0.16 -9.80
C ILE A 58 -13.79 0.34 -9.84
N SER A 59 -14.49 -0.61 -10.45
CA SER A 59 -15.96 -0.64 -10.49
C SER A 59 -16.57 -0.98 -9.11
N ASP A 60 -17.86 -0.69 -8.93
CA ASP A 60 -18.59 -1.11 -7.72
C ASP A 60 -18.58 -2.63 -7.57
N ASP A 61 -18.72 -3.37 -8.67
CA ASP A 61 -18.70 -4.85 -8.68
C ASP A 61 -17.36 -5.41 -8.20
N GLU A 62 -16.25 -4.88 -8.71
CA GLU A 62 -14.90 -5.25 -8.26
C GLU A 62 -14.67 -4.85 -6.81
N TYR A 63 -15.10 -3.65 -6.42
CA TYR A 63 -14.96 -3.15 -5.07
C TYR A 63 -15.62 -4.10 -4.05
N TYR A 64 -16.87 -4.50 -4.26
CA TYR A 64 -17.56 -5.39 -3.32
C TYR A 64 -17.00 -6.82 -3.32
N LEU A 65 -16.52 -7.30 -4.47
CA LEU A 65 -15.82 -8.58 -4.55
C LEU A 65 -14.50 -8.54 -3.75
N PHE A 66 -13.69 -7.50 -3.95
CA PHE A 66 -12.41 -7.34 -3.26
C PHE A 66 -12.58 -7.05 -1.78
N LEU A 67 -13.63 -6.34 -1.35
CA LEU A 67 -14.00 -6.25 0.06
C LEU A 67 -14.30 -7.62 0.67
N THR A 68 -14.97 -8.49 -0.08
CA THR A 68 -15.28 -9.85 0.39
C THR A 68 -13.99 -10.67 0.52
N TYR A 69 -13.13 -10.63 -0.50
CA TYR A 69 -11.83 -11.31 -0.46
C TYR A 69 -10.93 -10.78 0.64
N SER A 70 -10.90 -9.48 0.89
CA SER A 70 -10.04 -8.94 1.94
C SER A 70 -10.37 -9.60 3.29
N VAL A 71 -11.65 -9.78 3.62
CA VAL A 71 -12.08 -10.39 4.89
C VAL A 71 -11.96 -11.92 4.89
N PHE A 72 -12.35 -12.60 3.81
CA PHE A 72 -12.53 -14.07 3.83
C PHE A 72 -11.48 -14.87 3.05
N SER A 73 -10.79 -14.24 2.09
CA SER A 73 -9.81 -14.89 1.21
C SER A 73 -8.73 -13.88 0.76
N PRO A 74 -7.88 -13.38 1.68
CA PRO A 74 -6.90 -12.34 1.35
C PRO A 74 -5.90 -12.75 0.25
N GLU A 75 -5.68 -14.05 0.07
CA GLU A 75 -4.85 -14.63 -0.98
C GLU A 75 -5.38 -14.36 -2.39
N SER A 76 -6.71 -14.28 -2.54
CA SER A 76 -7.42 -14.02 -3.80
C SER A 76 -7.45 -12.54 -4.17
N LEU A 77 -7.02 -11.66 -3.27
CA LEU A 77 -6.96 -10.23 -3.50
C LEU A 77 -5.85 -9.89 -4.52
N PRO A 78 -6.07 -8.94 -5.46
CA PRO A 78 -4.99 -8.49 -6.33
C PRO A 78 -3.80 -7.93 -5.54
N VAL A 79 -2.58 -8.13 -6.06
CA VAL A 79 -1.32 -7.83 -5.33
C VAL A 79 -1.27 -6.38 -4.84
N ASN A 80 -1.80 -5.44 -5.61
CA ASN A 80 -1.83 -4.02 -5.26
C ASN A 80 -2.77 -3.68 -4.09
N TYR A 81 -3.71 -4.57 -3.75
CA TYR A 81 -4.64 -4.41 -2.63
C TYR A 81 -4.28 -5.27 -1.42
N LYS A 82 -3.32 -6.20 -1.53
CA LYS A 82 -2.88 -7.04 -0.41
C LYS A 82 -2.29 -6.18 0.72
N GLY A 83 -2.77 -6.41 1.92
CA GLY A 83 -2.48 -5.57 3.08
C GLY A 83 -3.12 -6.11 4.35
N THR A 84 -3.06 -5.33 5.42
CA THR A 84 -3.70 -5.68 6.70
C THR A 84 -5.13 -5.16 6.75
N ILE A 85 -5.92 -5.75 7.63
CA ILE A 85 -7.27 -5.30 7.95
C ILE A 85 -7.31 -4.94 9.42
N GLY A 86 -7.94 -3.81 9.74
CA GLY A 86 -8.11 -3.40 11.12
C GLY A 86 -8.95 -4.45 11.88
N PRO A 87 -8.63 -4.74 13.15
CA PRO A 87 -9.29 -5.80 13.91
C PRO A 87 -10.81 -5.63 14.08
N LYS A 88 -11.34 -4.43 13.80
CA LYS A 88 -12.77 -4.10 13.90
C LYS A 88 -13.45 -3.80 12.56
N ASP A 89 -12.74 -3.96 11.45
CA ASP A 89 -13.25 -3.55 10.13
C ASP A 89 -14.08 -4.66 9.44
N GLY A 90 -13.98 -5.91 9.89
CA GLY A 90 -14.68 -7.04 9.27
C GLY A 90 -16.21 -6.90 9.27
N THR A 91 -16.82 -6.65 10.43
CA THR A 91 -18.28 -6.52 10.54
C THR A 91 -18.83 -5.36 9.69
N PRO A 92 -18.27 -4.14 9.72
CA PRO A 92 -18.65 -3.06 8.82
C PRO A 92 -18.60 -3.47 7.34
N VAL A 93 -17.53 -4.15 6.90
CA VAL A 93 -17.39 -4.63 5.51
C VAL A 93 -18.48 -5.62 5.15
N ILE A 94 -18.75 -6.60 6.00
CA ILE A 94 -19.80 -7.60 5.76
C ILE A 94 -21.16 -6.93 5.58
N ILE A 95 -21.51 -6.00 6.47
CA ILE A 95 -22.78 -5.25 6.39
C ILE A 95 -22.84 -4.38 5.13
N GLU A 96 -21.73 -3.77 4.74
CA GLU A 96 -21.63 -2.95 3.53
C GLU A 96 -21.92 -3.79 2.27
N VAL A 97 -21.25 -4.95 2.14
CA VAL A 97 -21.46 -5.89 1.03
C VAL A 97 -22.90 -6.43 1.04
N GLN A 98 -23.44 -6.81 2.21
CA GLN A 98 -24.81 -7.29 2.36
C GLN A 98 -25.85 -6.30 1.85
N ARG A 99 -25.67 -5.00 2.11
CA ARG A 99 -26.58 -3.94 1.67
C ARG A 99 -26.50 -3.71 0.17
N ALA A 100 -25.30 -3.80 -0.39
CA ALA A 100 -25.06 -3.57 -1.81
C ALA A 100 -25.37 -4.79 -2.68
N PHE A 101 -25.51 -5.98 -2.08
CA PHE A 101 -25.59 -7.26 -2.76
C PHE A 101 -26.49 -7.30 -4.00
N HIS A 102 -27.70 -6.76 -3.90
CA HIS A 102 -28.68 -6.79 -5.00
C HIS A 102 -28.33 -5.89 -6.20
N ASN A 103 -27.34 -5.02 -6.05
CA ASN A 103 -26.84 -4.14 -7.10
C ASN A 103 -25.56 -4.68 -7.75
N ILE A 104 -24.98 -5.76 -7.20
CA ILE A 104 -23.77 -6.40 -7.74
C ILE A 104 -24.17 -7.28 -8.92
N ASN A 105 -23.29 -7.45 -9.90
CA ASN A 105 -23.53 -8.37 -11.02
C ASN A 105 -23.75 -9.84 -10.57
N PRO A 106 -24.47 -10.66 -11.37
CA PRO A 106 -24.84 -12.01 -10.97
C PRO A 106 -23.67 -12.96 -10.69
N GLU A 107 -22.55 -12.81 -11.40
CA GLU A 107 -21.39 -13.69 -11.21
C GLU A 107 -20.69 -13.41 -9.88
N ASN A 108 -20.44 -12.14 -9.57
CA ASN A 108 -19.88 -11.74 -8.28
C ASN A 108 -20.86 -12.04 -7.14
N GLN A 109 -22.18 -11.92 -7.34
CA GLN A 109 -23.17 -12.37 -6.37
C GLN A 109 -23.07 -13.88 -6.08
N ARG A 110 -22.74 -14.72 -7.08
CA ARG A 110 -22.56 -16.17 -6.89
C ARG A 110 -21.35 -16.47 -6.02
N ILE A 111 -20.25 -15.74 -6.27
CA ILE A 111 -19.01 -15.85 -5.51
C ILE A 111 -19.23 -15.37 -4.06
N ILE A 112 -19.74 -14.15 -3.87
CA ILE A 112 -19.94 -13.53 -2.54
C ILE A 112 -20.86 -14.38 -1.64
N ARG A 113 -21.88 -15.05 -2.21
CA ARG A 113 -22.81 -15.93 -1.49
C ARG A 113 -22.13 -17.09 -0.74
N GLN A 114 -20.91 -17.46 -1.13
CA GLN A 114 -20.16 -18.51 -0.44
C GLN A 114 -19.78 -18.12 0.98
N TRP A 115 -19.64 -16.82 1.27
CA TRP A 115 -19.23 -16.30 2.58
C TRP A 115 -20.27 -15.39 3.24
N ILE A 116 -20.96 -14.56 2.45
CA ILE A 116 -21.88 -13.54 2.96
C ILE A 116 -23.30 -13.85 2.52
N ARG A 117 -24.18 -14.14 3.50
CA ARG A 117 -25.62 -14.26 3.25
C ARG A 117 -26.20 -12.87 2.97
N PRO A 118 -26.88 -12.65 1.83
CA PRO A 118 -27.43 -11.34 1.49
C PRO A 118 -28.64 -11.00 2.36
N LEU A 119 -28.87 -9.70 2.58
CA LEU A 119 -30.09 -9.22 3.21
C LEU A 119 -31.28 -9.40 2.26
N PRO A 120 -32.50 -9.58 2.78
CA PRO A 120 -33.69 -9.57 1.93
C PRO A 120 -33.78 -8.26 1.15
N LYS A 121 -34.22 -8.35 -0.11
CA LYS A 121 -34.40 -7.16 -0.96
C LYS A 121 -35.40 -6.23 -0.29
N LYS A 122 -35.07 -4.94 -0.18
CA LYS A 122 -36.02 -3.96 0.37
C LYS A 122 -37.30 -3.99 -0.46
N PRO A 123 -38.49 -3.97 0.17
CA PRO A 123 -39.72 -3.88 -0.56
C PRO A 123 -39.74 -2.57 -1.35
N THR A 124 -40.13 -2.63 -2.62
CA THR A 124 -40.46 -1.43 -3.40
C THR A 124 -41.56 -0.70 -2.64
N LYS A 125 -41.37 0.60 -2.34
CA LYS A 125 -42.38 1.41 -1.64
C LYS A 125 -43.77 1.10 -2.22
N ARG A 126 -44.73 0.77 -1.35
CA ARG A 126 -46.14 0.70 -1.75
C ARG A 126 -46.48 2.05 -2.37
N GLN A 127 -47.06 2.04 -3.57
CA GLN A 127 -47.57 3.27 -4.18
C GLN A 127 -48.58 3.91 -3.22
N PRO A 128 -48.57 5.25 -3.12
CA PRO A 128 -49.40 5.99 -2.17
C PRO A 128 -50.89 5.71 -2.36
#